data_AF-A0A8H6X2Q9-F1
#
_entry.id   AF-A0A8H6X2Q9-F1
#
_cell.length_a   1.000
_cell.length_b   1.000
_cell.length_c   1.000
_cell.angle_alpha   90.00
_cell.angle_beta   90.00
_cell.angle_gamma   90.00
#
_symmetry.space_group_name_H-M   'P 1'
#
loop_
_entity.id
_entity.type
_entity.pdbx_description
1 polymer ?
#
loop_
_entity_poly.entity_id
_entity_poly.type
_entity_poly.pdbx_seq_one_letter_code
_entity_poly.pdbx_strand_id
1 'polypeptide(L)'
;MSSSAMVWFPQECKTRGGAVFASFWSPFFDVAPLLREAVALDSDEQEDIETLMEDLDELPPDDSWLDELDEPLPPPSPPKRRRMDEVIASGACPMRYAHVKRREKRKKEKKQPGGQRPRPATLREHVHADRAIPTQLNAAELPAAHGAYAAKVEQGTWGSKKRRTLPELIGLGFRLIEWDGIASIPIVDVHGRIITVLVGQPSDTGYAAAATRAFELIEKERVNAHFKSALAKHRRGPFVALNVGLSYSKGQTVPSRLNNGIHAALLGRLLADKDITRMAIFASASFALWAPKLHAYYDDYDRRLRERLPHLTRNWERSVFSQAAFNFGPNVWTFQHRDVLNVAFGMCAVHALGDFNPKKGGHLILWELKLVIEFPPGALILLPSATITHSNIPVGPDEHRASFTQYTGGGLFRYVDNGFRTEKELTEQDPEQYARVCEQKDARWAMGLGLLSTVDELLESVV
;
A
#
# COMPACT_ATOMS: atom_id res chain seq x y z
N MET A 1 55.36 12.14 -35.63
CA MET A 1 56.39 11.10 -35.45
C MET A 1 55.66 9.80 -35.15
N SER A 2 55.68 8.91 -36.14
CA SER A 2 54.99 7.61 -36.18
C SER A 2 55.95 6.54 -35.71
N SER A 3 55.49 5.53 -34.97
CA SER A 3 55.92 4.15 -35.21
C SER A 3 55.03 3.12 -34.52
N SER A 4 54.81 2.03 -35.24
CA SER A 4 54.00 0.85 -34.96
C SER A 4 54.68 -0.20 -34.08
N ALA A 5 53.87 -1.20 -33.70
CA ALA A 5 54.17 -2.65 -33.50
C ALA A 5 53.88 -3.15 -32.07
N MET A 6 53.58 -4.42 -31.77
CA MET A 6 52.97 -5.59 -32.42
C MET A 6 52.92 -6.67 -31.31
N VAL A 7 51.75 -7.28 -31.09
CA VAL A 7 51.42 -8.63 -30.56
C VAL A 7 52.53 -9.51 -29.95
N TRP A 8 52.27 -10.15 -28.79
CA TRP A 8 52.62 -11.57 -28.49
C TRP A 8 51.74 -12.14 -27.33
N PHE A 9 51.21 -13.36 -27.52
CA PHE A 9 50.58 -14.26 -26.52
C PHE A 9 51.61 -15.33 -26.07
N PRO A 10 51.51 -15.95 -24.87
CA PRO A 10 50.87 -17.29 -24.71
C PRO A 10 50.26 -17.46 -23.28
N GLN A 11 49.59 -18.52 -22.80
CA GLN A 11 49.40 -19.92 -23.17
C GLN A 11 48.24 -20.50 -22.32
N GLU A 12 47.56 -21.52 -22.85
CA GLU A 12 46.48 -22.30 -22.20
C GLU A 12 46.96 -23.17 -21.04
N CYS A 13 46.07 -23.42 -20.07
CA CYS A 13 46.12 -24.60 -19.20
C CYS A 13 44.74 -25.28 -19.17
N LYS A 14 44.68 -26.54 -19.59
CA LYS A 14 43.49 -27.40 -19.64
C LYS A 14 43.45 -28.35 -18.43
N THR A 15 42.26 -28.54 -17.85
CA THR A 15 41.78 -29.80 -17.23
C THR A 15 40.27 -29.90 -17.49
N ARG A 16 39.80 -30.77 -18.40
CA ARG A 16 39.31 -32.16 -18.27
C ARG A 16 38.02 -32.37 -17.45
N GLY A 17 36.93 -32.58 -18.19
CA GLY A 17 35.65 -33.19 -17.79
C GLY A 17 34.49 -32.39 -18.40
N GLY A 18 33.74 -32.80 -19.43
CA GLY A 18 33.55 -34.11 -20.04
C GLY A 18 32.08 -34.51 -20.00
N ALA A 19 31.18 -33.79 -20.69
CA ALA A 19 29.89 -34.30 -21.16
C ALA A 19 29.27 -33.35 -22.20
N VAL A 20 28.78 -33.93 -23.29
CA VAL A 20 28.11 -33.31 -24.44
C VAL A 20 26.61 -33.54 -24.29
N PHE A 21 25.77 -32.51 -24.46
CA PHE A 21 24.33 -32.70 -24.68
C PHE A 21 23.99 -32.41 -26.14
N ALA A 22 23.53 -33.46 -26.81
CA ALA A 22 23.01 -33.42 -28.16
C ALA A 22 21.56 -32.92 -28.15
N SER A 23 21.27 -32.04 -29.10
CA SER A 23 19.95 -31.64 -29.55
C SER A 23 19.21 -32.82 -30.20
N PHE A 24 17.98 -33.09 -29.77
CA PHE A 24 17.00 -33.81 -30.59
C PHE A 24 15.61 -33.19 -30.38
N TRP A 25 15.14 -32.53 -31.43
CA TRP A 25 13.77 -32.05 -31.61
C TRP A 25 12.85 -33.22 -32.00
N SER A 26 11.59 -33.17 -31.59
CA SER A 26 10.48 -33.84 -32.26
C SER A 26 9.30 -32.87 -32.41
N PRO A 27 8.61 -32.80 -33.58
CA PRO A 27 7.99 -31.56 -34.06
C PRO A 27 6.46 -31.62 -34.17
N PHE A 28 5.73 -31.94 -33.09
CA PHE A 28 4.26 -31.98 -33.16
C PHE A 28 3.58 -31.49 -31.88
N PHE A 29 3.60 -30.17 -31.66
CA PHE A 29 2.51 -29.50 -30.98
C PHE A 29 2.48 -28.02 -31.39
N ASP A 30 1.49 -27.63 -32.19
CA ASP A 30 1.31 -26.26 -32.69
C ASP A 30 0.46 -25.45 -31.69
N VAL A 31 1.13 -24.52 -30.99
CA VAL A 31 0.53 -23.63 -29.97
C VAL A 31 -0.12 -22.39 -30.61
N ALA A 32 0.06 -22.15 -31.92
CA ALA A 32 -0.43 -20.96 -32.61
C ALA A 32 -1.97 -20.82 -32.71
N PRO A 33 -2.80 -21.89 -32.62
CA PRO A 33 -4.25 -21.74 -32.52
C PRO A 33 -4.72 -21.34 -31.12
N LEU A 34 -4.09 -21.85 -30.06
CA LEU A 34 -4.47 -21.57 -28.66
C LEU A 34 -4.09 -20.15 -28.21
N LEU A 35 -3.01 -19.58 -28.77
CA LEU A 35 -2.66 -18.17 -28.58
C LEU A 35 -3.60 -17.21 -29.34
N ARG A 36 -4.25 -17.66 -30.43
CA ARG A 36 -5.23 -16.84 -31.15
C ARG A 36 -6.59 -16.80 -30.46
N GLU A 37 -6.98 -17.85 -29.75
CA GLU A 37 -8.19 -17.84 -28.91
C GLU A 37 -8.00 -17.11 -27.57
N ALA A 38 -6.77 -17.01 -27.05
CA ALA A 38 -6.48 -16.20 -25.84
C ALA A 38 -6.43 -14.68 -26.10
N VAL A 39 -6.35 -14.26 -27.37
CA VAL A 39 -6.19 -12.85 -27.80
C VAL A 39 -7.49 -12.27 -28.40
N ALA A 40 -8.56 -13.07 -28.52
CA ALA A 40 -9.87 -12.57 -28.91
C ALA A 40 -10.76 -12.40 -27.67
N LEU A 41 -10.80 -11.16 -27.14
CA LEU A 41 -11.84 -10.50 -26.33
C LEU A 41 -11.17 -9.61 -25.28
N ASP A 42 -10.94 -8.36 -25.66
CA ASP A 42 -11.16 -7.13 -24.86
C ASP A 42 -10.45 -5.94 -25.55
N SER A 43 -10.98 -5.52 -26.69
CA SER A 43 -10.72 -4.19 -27.28
C SER A 43 -11.50 -3.18 -26.44
N ASP A 44 -10.88 -2.29 -25.66
CA ASP A 44 -10.40 -0.99 -26.17
C ASP A 44 -9.39 -0.30 -25.21
N GLU A 45 -8.78 -1.01 -24.25
CA GLU A 45 -7.91 -0.37 -23.23
C GLU A 45 -6.43 -0.84 -23.25
N GLN A 46 -6.01 -1.64 -24.23
CA GLN A 46 -4.71 -2.34 -24.18
C GLN A 46 -3.60 -1.80 -25.11
N GLU A 47 -3.89 -0.84 -26.00
CA GLU A 47 -2.87 -0.32 -26.94
C GLU A 47 -1.69 0.41 -26.26
N ASP A 48 -1.81 0.84 -25.00
CA ASP A 48 -0.74 1.56 -24.28
C ASP A 48 0.18 0.66 -23.43
N ILE A 49 -0.08 -0.65 -23.32
CA ILE A 49 0.65 -1.55 -22.40
C ILE A 49 1.53 -2.57 -23.13
N GLU A 50 1.17 -2.97 -24.35
CA GLU A 50 1.87 -4.04 -25.07
C GLU A 50 3.29 -3.68 -25.53
N THR A 51 3.62 -2.39 -25.71
CA THR A 51 4.96 -1.98 -26.18
C THR A 51 6.07 -2.10 -25.11
N LEU A 52 5.76 -2.56 -23.90
CA LEU A 52 6.71 -2.60 -22.76
C LEU A 52 7.03 -4.01 -22.24
N MET A 53 6.47 -5.07 -22.83
CA MET A 53 6.56 -6.43 -22.29
C MET A 53 7.57 -7.36 -23.00
N GLU A 54 8.42 -6.86 -23.92
CA GLU A 54 9.25 -7.72 -24.77
C GLU A 54 10.56 -8.28 -24.19
N ASP A 55 10.94 -8.05 -22.93
CA ASP A 55 12.33 -8.34 -22.50
C ASP A 55 12.53 -9.19 -21.23
N LEU A 56 11.64 -10.11 -20.86
CA LEU A 56 11.92 -11.05 -19.74
C LEU A 56 11.25 -12.42 -19.90
N ASP A 57 11.83 -13.29 -20.73
CA ASP A 57 11.67 -14.75 -20.63
C ASP A 57 13.04 -15.41 -20.51
N GLU A 58 13.23 -16.27 -19.50
CA GLU A 58 14.08 -17.47 -19.54
C GLU A 58 13.95 -18.32 -18.22
N LEU A 59 13.12 -19.37 -18.31
CA LEU A 59 13.33 -20.78 -17.87
C LEU A 59 13.16 -21.26 -16.39
N PRO A 60 12.78 -22.56 -16.17
CA PRO A 60 11.62 -22.94 -15.34
C PRO A 60 11.89 -24.12 -14.33
N PRO A 61 10.96 -25.05 -13.96
CA PRO A 61 10.63 -25.40 -12.56
C PRO A 61 10.90 -26.87 -12.19
N ASP A 62 10.64 -27.26 -10.94
CA ASP A 62 10.64 -28.66 -10.48
C ASP A 62 9.40 -28.91 -9.60
N ASP A 63 8.59 -29.89 -9.98
CA ASP A 63 7.40 -30.36 -9.27
C ASP A 63 7.36 -31.88 -9.35
N SER A 64 7.29 -32.51 -8.18
CA SER A 64 7.08 -33.95 -7.97
C SER A 64 6.81 -34.12 -6.46
N TRP A 65 5.77 -34.73 -5.90
CA TRP A 65 4.73 -35.65 -6.36
C TRP A 65 3.50 -35.51 -5.44
N LEU A 66 2.31 -35.82 -5.96
CA LEU A 66 1.10 -36.18 -5.22
C LEU A 66 1.17 -37.67 -4.82
N ASP A 67 0.84 -38.01 -3.56
CA ASP A 67 -0.28 -38.93 -3.24
C ASP A 67 -0.40 -39.25 -1.72
N GLU A 68 -1.68 -39.38 -1.32
CA GLU A 68 -2.30 -40.09 -0.18
C GLU A 68 -1.99 -39.74 1.31
N LEU A 69 -3.03 -39.33 2.06
CA LEU A 69 -3.81 -40.20 2.98
C LEU A 69 -4.88 -39.41 3.79
N ASP A 70 -6.08 -40.00 3.86
CA ASP A 70 -7.25 -39.63 4.67
C ASP A 70 -7.10 -39.97 6.17
N GLU A 71 -7.72 -39.17 7.06
CA GLU A 71 -8.73 -39.59 8.07
C GLU A 71 -9.10 -38.43 9.06
N PRO A 72 -10.36 -38.34 9.52
CA PRO A 72 -10.91 -37.16 10.21
C PRO A 72 -10.79 -37.17 11.76
N LEU A 73 -10.62 -35.98 12.34
CA LEU A 73 -10.60 -35.75 13.80
C LEU A 73 -12.02 -35.62 14.41
N PRO A 74 -12.24 -36.05 15.67
CA PRO A 74 -13.55 -36.01 16.34
C PRO A 74 -13.93 -34.62 16.87
N PRO A 75 -15.23 -34.33 17.06
CA PRO A 75 -15.72 -33.00 17.43
C PRO A 75 -15.52 -32.67 18.92
N PRO A 76 -15.36 -31.37 19.30
CA PRO A 76 -15.14 -30.95 20.67
C PRO A 76 -16.43 -30.83 21.49
N SER A 77 -16.33 -31.17 22.78
CA SER A 77 -17.41 -31.11 23.78
C SER A 77 -17.78 -29.67 24.19
N PRO A 78 -19.05 -29.37 24.56
CA PRO A 78 -19.50 -28.02 24.87
C PRO A 78 -19.10 -27.54 26.28
N PRO A 79 -18.88 -26.23 26.49
CA PRO A 79 -18.51 -25.69 27.80
C PRO A 79 -19.72 -25.56 28.74
N LYS A 80 -19.55 -26.02 29.99
CA LYS A 80 -20.53 -25.86 31.08
C LYS A 80 -20.69 -24.37 31.45
N ARG A 81 -21.87 -23.80 31.21
CA ARG A 81 -22.27 -22.47 31.72
C ARG A 81 -22.56 -22.56 33.21
N ARG A 82 -21.83 -21.82 34.05
CA ARG A 82 -22.29 -21.49 35.41
C ARG A 82 -23.40 -20.44 35.32
N ARG A 83 -24.53 -20.68 35.99
CA ARG A 83 -25.68 -19.76 36.07
C ARG A 83 -25.29 -18.47 36.80
N MET A 84 -25.89 -17.37 36.37
CA MET A 84 -25.60 -15.99 36.77
C MET A 84 -26.34 -15.57 38.06
N ASP A 85 -26.90 -16.53 38.79
CA ASP A 85 -27.84 -16.27 39.90
C ASP A 85 -27.15 -16.25 41.29
N GLU A 86 -25.86 -16.61 41.39
CA GLU A 86 -25.12 -16.64 42.67
C GLU A 86 -24.31 -15.36 42.97
N VAL A 87 -24.37 -14.32 42.13
CA VAL A 87 -23.60 -13.08 42.35
C VAL A 87 -24.41 -12.00 43.10
N ILE A 88 -25.72 -12.17 43.24
CA ILE A 88 -26.62 -11.22 43.93
C ILE A 88 -26.72 -11.56 45.43
N ALA A 89 -25.58 -11.76 46.10
CA ALA A 89 -25.54 -11.95 47.56
C ALA A 89 -24.28 -11.37 48.22
N SER A 90 -23.52 -10.53 47.51
CA SER A 90 -22.40 -9.80 48.12
C SER A 90 -22.48 -8.32 47.73
N GLY A 91 -22.75 -7.45 48.71
CA GLY A 91 -22.90 -6.00 48.54
C GLY A 91 -21.66 -5.34 47.92
N ALA A 92 -21.59 -5.33 46.59
CA ALA A 92 -20.46 -4.79 45.85
C ALA A 92 -20.66 -3.30 45.52
N CYS A 93 -19.65 -2.52 45.93
CA CYS A 93 -19.44 -1.09 45.74
C CYS A 93 -19.90 -0.51 44.37
N PRO A 94 -20.56 0.68 44.34
CA PRO A 94 -21.06 1.34 43.12
C PRO A 94 -20.02 1.51 41.99
N MET A 95 -18.73 1.57 42.34
CA MET A 95 -17.60 1.64 41.39
C MET A 95 -17.54 0.44 40.43
N ARG A 96 -17.94 -0.77 40.86
CA ARG A 96 -17.97 -1.96 39.99
C ARG A 96 -19.07 -1.87 38.93
N TYR A 97 -20.23 -1.30 39.28
CA TYR A 97 -21.35 -1.14 38.36
C TYR A 97 -21.01 -0.16 37.23
N ALA A 98 -20.36 0.97 37.54
CA ALA A 98 -19.91 1.93 36.53
C ALA A 98 -18.87 1.33 35.56
N HIS A 99 -17.94 0.52 36.08
CA HIS A 99 -16.95 -0.20 35.25
C HIS A 99 -17.60 -1.26 34.36
N VAL A 100 -18.57 -2.02 34.88
CA VAL A 100 -19.34 -2.99 34.11
C VAL A 100 -20.15 -2.30 33.03
N LYS A 101 -20.85 -1.20 33.35
CA LYS A 101 -21.64 -0.41 32.39
C LYS A 101 -20.76 0.20 31.29
N ARG A 102 -19.56 0.70 31.62
CA ARG A 102 -18.56 1.14 30.63
C ARG A 102 -18.05 -0.01 29.77
N ARG A 103 -17.81 -1.19 30.34
CA ARG A 103 -17.39 -2.40 29.61
C ARG A 103 -18.49 -2.91 28.68
N GLU A 104 -19.74 -2.86 29.10
CA GLU A 104 -20.91 -3.22 28.29
C GLU A 104 -21.18 -2.19 27.19
N LYS A 105 -21.03 -0.88 27.48
CA LYS A 105 -21.05 0.17 26.46
C LYS A 105 -19.98 -0.06 25.41
N ARG A 106 -18.73 -0.33 25.83
CA ARG A 106 -17.62 -0.71 24.93
C ARG A 106 -17.90 -1.98 24.13
N LYS A 107 -18.59 -2.97 24.71
CA LYS A 107 -19.02 -4.19 23.99
C LYS A 107 -20.14 -3.91 22.98
N LYS A 108 -21.04 -2.97 23.27
CA LYS A 108 -22.11 -2.54 22.35
C LYS A 108 -21.57 -1.65 21.22
N GLU A 109 -20.66 -0.73 21.54
CA GLU A 109 -19.92 0.09 20.56
C GLU A 109 -19.06 -0.78 19.63
N LYS A 110 -18.44 -1.85 20.15
CA LYS A 110 -17.74 -2.88 19.33
C LYS A 110 -18.64 -3.74 18.45
N LYS A 111 -19.96 -3.73 18.68
CA LYS A 111 -20.95 -4.54 17.94
C LYS A 111 -21.71 -3.74 16.87
N GLN A 112 -21.49 -2.43 16.77
CA GLN A 112 -22.02 -1.66 15.65
C GLN A 112 -21.12 -1.86 14.42
N PRO A 113 -21.68 -2.05 13.22
CA PRO A 113 -20.89 -2.15 12.00
C PRO A 113 -20.17 -0.81 11.75
N GLY A 114 -18.86 -0.86 11.53
CA GLY A 114 -18.04 0.31 11.20
C GLY A 114 -16.78 0.43 12.04
N GLY A 115 -15.74 -0.35 11.68
CA GLY A 115 -14.32 -0.08 11.90
C GLY A 115 -13.83 0.50 13.25
N GLN A 116 -12.59 0.99 13.22
CA GLN A 116 -11.97 1.71 14.33
C GLN A 116 -12.54 3.13 14.40
N ARG A 117 -13.48 3.42 15.31
CA ARG A 117 -13.92 4.81 15.52
C ARG A 117 -12.96 5.56 16.44
N PRO A 118 -12.45 6.74 16.04
CA PRO A 118 -11.64 7.57 16.92
C PRO A 118 -12.48 8.02 18.13
N ARG A 119 -11.82 8.19 19.28
CA ARG A 119 -12.50 8.76 20.45
C ARG A 119 -12.70 10.26 20.25
N PRO A 120 -13.79 10.86 20.71
CA PRO A 120 -13.99 12.31 20.64
C PRO A 120 -12.83 13.12 21.27
N ALA A 121 -12.23 12.61 22.34
CA ALA A 121 -11.05 13.22 22.95
C ALA A 121 -9.83 13.23 22.01
N THR A 122 -9.61 12.14 21.26
CA THR A 122 -8.52 12.02 20.29
C THR A 122 -8.73 12.95 19.10
N LEU A 123 -9.98 13.12 18.64
CA LEU A 123 -10.29 14.10 17.60
C LEU A 123 -9.92 15.51 18.06
N ARG A 124 -10.34 15.95 19.25
CA ARG A 124 -9.98 17.27 19.80
C ARG A 124 -8.47 17.46 20.03
N GLU A 125 -7.74 16.38 20.29
CA GLU A 125 -6.29 16.44 20.51
C GLU A 125 -5.53 16.65 19.20
N HIS A 126 -6.00 16.08 18.08
CA HIS A 126 -5.25 16.03 16.82
C HIS A 126 -5.86 16.86 15.68
N VAL A 127 -7.15 17.16 15.71
CA VAL A 127 -7.85 17.93 14.67
C VAL A 127 -7.95 19.38 15.11
N HIS A 128 -7.22 20.25 14.40
CA HIS A 128 -7.13 21.68 14.68
C HIS A 128 -7.27 22.47 13.38
N ALA A 129 -8.29 23.31 13.28
CA ALA A 129 -8.60 24.07 12.06
C ALA A 129 -7.54 25.13 11.74
N ASP A 130 -6.95 25.75 12.75
CA ASP A 130 -5.87 26.74 12.62
C ASP A 130 -4.57 26.17 12.02
N ARG A 131 -4.41 24.84 12.03
CA ARG A 131 -3.27 24.15 11.42
C ARG A 131 -3.50 23.76 9.97
N ALA A 132 -4.70 23.94 9.43
CA ALA A 132 -4.98 23.55 8.06
C ALA A 132 -4.19 24.41 7.06
N ILE A 133 -3.57 23.76 6.08
CA ILE A 133 -2.92 24.44 4.96
C ILE A 133 -3.88 24.45 3.77
N PRO A 134 -4.50 25.61 3.45
CA PRO A 134 -5.31 25.73 2.24
C PRO A 134 -4.42 25.73 1.00
N THR A 135 -4.93 25.13 -0.08
CA THR A 135 -4.26 25.05 -1.37
C THR A 135 -5.19 25.52 -2.49
N GLN A 136 -4.62 25.82 -3.66
CA GLN A 136 -5.40 26.18 -4.85
C GLN A 136 -5.80 24.95 -5.68
N LEU A 137 -5.52 23.73 -5.20
CA LEU A 137 -5.86 22.52 -5.93
C LEU A 137 -7.37 22.29 -5.87
N ASN A 138 -7.99 22.07 -7.02
CA ASN A 138 -9.32 21.50 -7.09
C ASN A 138 -9.20 19.98 -7.20
N ALA A 139 -9.52 19.24 -6.13
CA ALA A 139 -9.41 17.79 -6.16
C ALA A 139 -10.32 17.14 -7.21
N ALA A 140 -11.37 17.81 -7.68
CA ALA A 140 -12.23 17.28 -8.75
C ALA A 140 -11.52 17.16 -10.10
N GLU A 141 -10.48 17.95 -10.33
CA GLU A 141 -9.69 17.99 -11.58
C GLU A 141 -8.51 17.01 -11.57
N LEU A 142 -8.28 16.32 -10.45
CA LEU A 142 -7.22 15.34 -10.35
C LEU A 142 -7.45 14.16 -11.33
N PRO A 143 -6.36 13.52 -11.80
CA PRO A 143 -6.39 12.62 -12.94
C PRO A 143 -6.91 11.22 -12.56
N ALA A 144 -8.17 11.09 -12.15
CA ALA A 144 -8.84 9.81 -11.98
C ALA A 144 -9.17 9.18 -13.35
N ALA A 145 -8.94 7.87 -13.50
CA ALA A 145 -9.42 7.12 -14.66
C ALA A 145 -10.94 6.98 -14.63
N HIS A 146 -11.55 6.62 -15.76
CA HIS A 146 -12.98 6.36 -15.81
C HIS A 146 -13.37 5.29 -14.79
N GLY A 147 -14.43 5.54 -14.03
CA GLY A 147 -14.82 4.67 -12.92
C GLY A 147 -13.97 4.76 -11.65
N ALA A 148 -12.90 5.58 -11.60
CA ALA A 148 -12.14 5.92 -10.39
C ALA A 148 -11.51 4.76 -9.58
N TYR A 149 -11.43 3.55 -10.15
CA TYR A 149 -10.65 2.45 -9.57
C TYR A 149 -9.14 2.60 -9.78
N ALA A 150 -8.73 3.56 -10.60
CA ALA A 150 -7.33 3.85 -10.91
C ALA A 150 -7.19 5.33 -11.25
N ALA A 151 -5.97 5.83 -11.29
CA ALA A 151 -5.67 7.13 -11.87
C ALA A 151 -5.22 6.97 -13.33
N LYS A 152 -5.32 8.05 -14.12
CA LYS A 152 -4.83 8.11 -15.49
C LYS A 152 -3.31 7.97 -15.50
N VAL A 153 -2.82 7.22 -16.49
CA VAL A 153 -1.39 7.13 -16.80
C VAL A 153 -1.05 8.30 -17.71
N GLU A 154 -0.30 9.28 -17.21
CA GLU A 154 0.21 10.35 -18.06
C GLU A 154 1.58 9.99 -18.64
N GLN A 155 1.65 9.99 -19.98
CA GLN A 155 2.91 9.87 -20.72
C GLN A 155 3.82 11.06 -20.36
N GLY A 156 5.02 10.79 -19.85
CA GLY A 156 6.04 11.80 -19.50
C GLY A 156 6.24 12.09 -18.00
N THR A 157 5.24 11.88 -17.13
CA THR A 157 5.46 11.91 -15.67
C THR A 157 6.28 10.72 -15.18
N TRP A 158 6.08 9.57 -15.82
CA TRP A 158 6.82 8.34 -15.53
C TRP A 158 8.21 8.41 -16.14
N GLY A 159 9.25 8.30 -15.31
CA GLY A 159 10.60 8.12 -15.80
C GLY A 159 11.44 9.39 -15.95
N SER A 160 11.04 10.53 -15.37
CA SER A 160 12.04 11.55 -15.03
C SER A 160 12.93 10.97 -13.91
N LYS A 161 13.96 10.21 -14.30
CA LYS A 161 14.95 9.58 -13.41
C LYS A 161 15.87 10.64 -12.79
N LYS A 162 15.27 11.71 -12.28
CA LYS A 162 15.91 12.94 -11.87
C LYS A 162 15.90 13.04 -10.35
N ARG A 163 17.10 13.15 -9.81
CA ARG A 163 17.33 13.58 -8.43
C ARG A 163 16.95 15.04 -8.30
N ARG A 164 16.11 15.38 -7.32
CA ARG A 164 15.74 16.76 -6.97
C ARG A 164 16.49 17.22 -5.74
N THR A 165 16.66 18.53 -5.60
CA THR A 165 17.22 19.17 -4.40
C THR A 165 16.25 20.22 -3.87
N LEU A 166 16.38 20.55 -2.57
CA LEU A 166 15.51 21.55 -1.95
C LEU A 166 15.68 22.94 -2.62
N PRO A 167 16.91 23.47 -2.83
CA PRO A 167 17.08 24.76 -3.51
C PRO A 167 16.47 24.82 -4.91
N GLU A 168 16.55 23.72 -5.68
CA GLU A 168 15.91 23.63 -7.00
C GLU A 168 14.39 23.81 -6.89
N LEU A 169 13.74 23.10 -5.95
CA LEU A 169 12.30 23.16 -5.78
C LEU A 169 11.82 24.54 -5.31
N ILE A 170 12.56 25.18 -4.40
CA ILE A 170 12.28 26.56 -4.00
C ILE A 170 12.38 27.51 -5.21
N GLY A 171 13.41 27.35 -6.05
CA GLY A 171 13.54 28.09 -7.31
C GLY A 171 12.39 27.84 -8.30
N LEU A 172 11.74 26.68 -8.23
CA LEU A 172 10.54 26.32 -9.02
C LEU A 172 9.21 26.78 -8.37
N GLY A 173 9.29 27.58 -7.30
CA GLY A 173 8.12 28.13 -6.61
C GLY A 173 7.43 27.16 -5.65
N PHE A 174 8.08 26.07 -5.26
CA PHE A 174 7.54 25.20 -4.21
C PHE A 174 7.62 25.88 -2.85
N ARG A 175 6.57 25.73 -2.05
CA ARG A 175 6.56 26.16 -0.65
C ARG A 175 7.15 25.07 0.23
N LEU A 176 8.18 25.43 1.02
CA LEU A 176 8.69 24.58 2.09
C LEU A 176 7.69 24.55 3.25
N ILE A 177 7.34 23.35 3.68
CA ILE A 177 6.63 23.10 4.93
C ILE A 177 7.64 22.53 5.93
N GLU A 178 8.05 23.37 6.87
CA GLU A 178 8.86 22.95 8.02
C GLU A 178 7.94 22.19 8.98
N TRP A 179 8.28 20.92 9.23
CA TRP A 179 7.42 20.04 10.01
C TRP A 179 8.23 19.16 10.94
N ASP A 180 7.90 19.22 12.23
CA ASP A 180 8.58 18.47 13.29
C ASP A 180 8.19 16.98 13.32
N GLY A 181 7.18 16.58 12.53
CA GLY A 181 6.71 15.20 12.48
C GLY A 181 5.89 14.79 13.70
N ILE A 182 5.44 15.74 14.53
CA ILE A 182 4.67 15.47 15.75
C ILE A 182 3.24 15.99 15.60
N ALA A 183 3.08 17.29 15.34
CA ALA A 183 1.76 17.90 15.24
C ALA A 183 1.08 17.52 13.91
N SER A 184 -0.20 17.17 13.95
CA SER A 184 -0.93 16.90 12.73
C SER A 184 -1.26 18.19 11.96
N ILE A 185 -1.05 18.18 10.64
CA ILE A 185 -1.30 19.30 9.72
C ILE A 185 -2.14 18.78 8.53
N PRO A 186 -3.44 19.08 8.47
CA PRO A 186 -4.26 18.76 7.32
C PRO A 186 -3.96 19.73 6.16
N ILE A 187 -3.92 19.20 4.94
CA ILE A 187 -3.80 19.98 3.71
C ILE A 187 -5.14 19.86 2.98
N VAL A 188 -5.74 20.99 2.66
CA VAL A 188 -7.10 21.06 2.12
C VAL A 188 -7.13 21.63 0.70
N ASP A 189 -8.09 21.17 -0.08
CA ASP A 189 -8.36 21.65 -1.43
C ASP A 189 -9.22 22.92 -1.41
N VAL A 190 -9.56 23.46 -2.58
CA VAL A 190 -10.38 24.70 -2.70
C VAL A 190 -11.80 24.57 -2.14
N HIS A 191 -12.28 23.35 -1.89
CA HIS A 191 -13.58 23.08 -1.29
C HIS A 191 -13.47 22.71 0.21
N GLY A 192 -12.28 22.85 0.81
CA GLY A 192 -12.04 22.50 2.21
C GLY A 192 -11.93 20.99 2.48
N ARG A 193 -11.90 20.15 1.44
CA ARG A 193 -11.74 18.71 1.58
C ARG A 193 -10.31 18.41 1.98
N ILE A 194 -10.14 17.59 3.00
CA ILE A 194 -8.83 17.11 3.45
C ILE A 194 -8.32 16.10 2.43
N ILE A 195 -7.33 16.51 1.64
CA ILE A 195 -6.75 15.70 0.56
C ILE A 195 -5.44 15.03 0.97
N THR A 196 -4.74 15.55 1.97
CA THR A 196 -3.49 14.97 2.51
C THR A 196 -3.38 15.39 3.96
N VAL A 197 -2.79 14.53 4.80
CA VAL A 197 -2.53 14.86 6.21
C VAL A 197 -1.11 14.51 6.57
N LEU A 198 -0.37 15.50 7.07
CA LEU A 198 0.87 15.26 7.80
C LEU A 198 0.46 14.81 9.20
N VAL A 199 0.32 13.51 9.44
CA VAL A 199 -0.27 12.99 10.68
C VAL A 199 0.68 13.15 11.85
N GLY A 200 1.95 12.82 11.63
CA GLY A 200 3.00 12.91 12.63
C GLY A 200 3.17 11.61 13.38
N GLN A 201 3.32 11.70 14.70
CA GLN A 201 3.50 10.56 15.59
C GLN A 201 2.41 10.58 16.67
N PRO A 202 1.98 9.42 17.19
CA PRO A 202 1.08 9.39 18.33
C PRO A 202 1.77 9.99 19.56
N SER A 203 0.99 10.56 20.49
CA SER A 203 1.46 11.12 21.77
C SER A 203 2.04 10.08 22.75
N ASP A 204 2.26 8.85 22.29
CA ASP A 204 2.82 7.73 23.04
C ASP A 204 4.36 7.79 23.05
N THR A 205 4.93 7.99 24.24
CA THR A 205 6.38 8.13 24.44
C THR A 205 7.20 6.92 23.99
N GLY A 206 6.60 5.74 23.90
CA GLY A 206 7.26 4.53 23.41
C GLY A 206 7.22 4.37 21.89
N TYR A 207 6.56 5.27 21.15
CA TYR A 207 6.38 5.12 19.70
C TYR A 207 7.65 5.42 18.91
N ALA A 208 8.36 6.51 19.22
CA ALA A 208 9.60 6.86 18.53
C ALA A 208 10.61 5.70 18.59
N ALA A 209 10.79 5.10 19.78
CA ALA A 209 11.65 3.93 19.95
C ALA A 209 11.14 2.69 19.19
N ALA A 210 9.84 2.54 18.99
CA ALA A 210 9.28 1.48 18.15
C ALA A 210 9.58 1.72 16.67
N ALA A 211 9.44 2.95 16.17
CA ALA A 211 9.81 3.29 14.80
C ALA A 211 11.31 3.05 14.55
N THR A 212 12.19 3.38 15.50
CA THR A 212 13.62 3.05 15.43
C THR A 212 13.85 1.54 15.35
N ARG A 213 13.23 0.73 16.22
CA ARG A 213 13.38 -0.73 16.17
C ARG A 213 12.81 -1.36 14.90
N ALA A 214 11.72 -0.82 14.38
CA ALA A 214 11.15 -1.24 13.10
C ALA A 214 12.14 -0.96 11.96
N PHE A 215 12.78 0.21 11.96
CA PHE A 215 13.83 0.54 11.00
C PHE A 215 15.05 -0.39 11.12
N GLU A 216 15.55 -0.62 12.34
CA GLU A 216 16.67 -1.54 12.60
C GLU A 216 16.37 -2.96 12.09
N LEU A 217 15.14 -3.44 12.27
CA LEU A 217 14.71 -4.73 11.74
C LEU A 217 14.69 -4.74 10.21
N ILE A 218 14.14 -3.70 9.58
CA ILE A 218 14.14 -3.57 8.10
C ILE A 218 15.58 -3.57 7.55
N GLU A 219 16.49 -2.85 8.18
CA GLU A 219 17.90 -2.82 7.78
C GLU A 219 18.61 -4.17 8.03
N LYS A 220 18.33 -4.82 9.16
CA LYS A 220 18.84 -6.17 9.44
C LYS A 220 18.39 -7.15 8.35
N GLU A 221 17.10 -7.13 8.01
CA GLU A 221 16.54 -7.98 6.96
C GLU A 221 17.12 -7.62 5.58
N ARG A 222 17.34 -6.33 5.28
CA ARG A 222 18.01 -5.88 4.05
C ARG A 222 19.40 -6.49 3.89
N VAL A 223 20.22 -6.43 4.94
CA VAL A 223 21.59 -6.96 4.92
C VAL A 223 21.59 -8.47 4.69
N ASN A 224 20.65 -9.18 5.31
CA ASN A 224 20.56 -10.64 5.21
C ASN A 224 19.89 -11.13 3.92
N ALA A 225 19.12 -10.29 3.22
CA ALA A 225 18.34 -10.69 2.06
C ALA A 225 19.16 -10.92 0.78
N HIS A 226 20.40 -10.41 0.73
CA HIS A 226 21.28 -10.46 -0.44
C HIS A 226 20.55 -10.15 -1.75
N PHE A 227 19.83 -9.02 -1.78
CA PHE A 227 18.99 -8.64 -2.90
C PHE A 227 19.76 -8.62 -4.23
N LYS A 228 19.16 -9.22 -5.27
CA LYS A 228 19.66 -9.08 -6.64
C LYS A 228 19.61 -7.61 -7.06
N SER A 229 20.66 -7.14 -7.74
CA SER A 229 20.77 -5.74 -8.19
C SER A 229 19.60 -5.30 -9.09
N ALA A 230 18.97 -6.22 -9.82
CA ALA A 230 17.78 -5.98 -10.63
C ALA A 230 16.58 -5.47 -9.79
N LEU A 231 16.42 -5.94 -8.55
CA LEU A 231 15.34 -5.48 -7.67
C LEU A 231 15.50 -4.02 -7.24
N ALA A 232 16.73 -3.50 -7.28
CA ALA A 232 17.05 -2.13 -6.92
C ALA A 232 16.81 -1.14 -8.08
N LYS A 233 16.44 -1.60 -9.28
CA LYS A 233 16.23 -0.75 -10.46
C LYS A 233 14.79 -0.85 -10.92
N HIS A 234 13.97 0.11 -10.51
CA HIS A 234 12.57 0.18 -10.94
C HIS A 234 12.11 1.61 -11.24
N ARG A 235 10.91 1.71 -11.82
CA ARG A 235 10.30 2.97 -12.29
C ARG A 235 10.20 4.09 -11.25
N ARG A 236 10.23 3.75 -9.96
CA ARG A 236 10.08 4.72 -8.86
C ARG A 236 11.41 5.16 -8.26
N GLY A 237 12.53 4.48 -8.53
CA GLY A 237 13.81 4.87 -7.95
C GLY A 237 14.83 3.74 -7.87
N PRO A 238 16.06 4.07 -7.42
CA PRO A 238 17.16 3.14 -7.29
C PRO A 238 17.22 2.48 -5.89
N PHE A 239 16.18 1.73 -5.50
CA PHE A 239 16.12 1.05 -4.20
C PHE A 239 15.33 -0.26 -4.30
N VAL A 240 15.39 -1.12 -3.29
CA VAL A 240 14.62 -2.37 -3.29
C VAL A 240 13.26 -2.14 -2.65
N ALA A 241 12.19 -2.52 -3.35
CA ALA A 241 10.82 -2.44 -2.86
C ALA A 241 10.17 -3.83 -2.89
N LEU A 242 9.80 -4.36 -1.72
CA LEU A 242 9.00 -5.58 -1.63
C LEU A 242 7.57 -5.24 -1.24
N ASN A 243 6.62 -5.78 -1.99
CA ASN A 243 5.18 -5.57 -1.77
C ASN A 243 4.55 -6.84 -1.20
N VAL A 244 3.66 -6.70 -0.24
CA VAL A 244 2.99 -7.82 0.42
C VAL A 244 1.52 -7.52 0.65
N GLY A 245 0.68 -8.54 0.61
CA GLY A 245 -0.75 -8.43 0.85
C GLY A 245 -1.59 -8.89 -0.33
N LEU A 246 -2.87 -8.58 -0.27
CA LEU A 246 -3.87 -8.99 -1.23
C LEU A 246 -3.88 -8.05 -2.43
N SER A 247 -3.73 -8.61 -3.64
CA SER A 247 -3.78 -7.86 -4.89
C SER A 247 -4.79 -8.46 -5.86
N TYR A 248 -5.33 -7.61 -6.72
CA TYR A 248 -6.08 -8.02 -7.90
C TYR A 248 -5.67 -7.12 -9.07
N SER A 249 -4.75 -7.61 -9.89
CA SER A 249 -4.14 -6.86 -11.01
C SER A 249 -3.44 -7.83 -11.97
N LYS A 250 -2.89 -7.34 -13.09
CA LYS A 250 -2.03 -8.13 -14.00
C LYS A 250 -2.70 -9.40 -14.55
N GLY A 251 -3.93 -9.28 -15.04
CA GLY A 251 -4.65 -10.40 -15.67
C GLY A 251 -5.12 -11.50 -14.72
N GLN A 252 -5.05 -11.29 -13.39
CA GLN A 252 -5.62 -12.22 -12.42
C GLN A 252 -7.14 -12.35 -12.60
N THR A 253 -7.65 -13.58 -12.60
CA THR A 253 -9.10 -13.86 -12.62
C THR A 253 -9.73 -13.75 -11.22
N VAL A 254 -8.95 -14.04 -10.17
CA VAL A 254 -9.36 -13.96 -8.76
C VAL A 254 -8.26 -13.24 -7.95
N PRO A 255 -8.62 -12.42 -6.94
CA PRO A 255 -7.65 -11.84 -6.02
C PRO A 255 -6.75 -12.90 -5.37
N SER A 256 -5.48 -12.57 -5.16
CA SER A 256 -4.54 -13.46 -4.45
C SER A 256 -3.51 -12.67 -3.65
N ARG A 257 -2.84 -13.34 -2.70
CA ARG A 257 -1.71 -12.72 -2.01
C ARG A 257 -0.49 -12.68 -2.92
N LEU A 258 0.24 -11.58 -2.88
CA LEU A 258 1.47 -11.40 -3.65
C LEU A 258 2.49 -12.50 -3.33
N ASN A 259 2.91 -13.24 -4.36
CA ASN A 259 3.97 -14.22 -4.26
C ASN A 259 5.33 -13.51 -4.16
N ASN A 260 6.02 -13.73 -3.05
CA ASN A 260 7.31 -13.11 -2.75
C ASN A 260 8.49 -14.09 -2.85
N GLY A 261 8.26 -15.34 -3.29
CA GLY A 261 9.28 -16.35 -3.50
C GLY A 261 10.27 -16.46 -2.33
N ILE A 262 11.56 -16.33 -2.65
CA ILE A 262 12.66 -16.42 -1.67
C ILE A 262 12.58 -15.37 -0.54
N HIS A 263 11.82 -14.28 -0.72
CA HIS A 263 11.67 -13.21 0.28
C HIS A 263 10.45 -13.40 1.19
N ALA A 264 9.65 -14.45 0.99
CA ALA A 264 8.45 -14.70 1.79
C ALA A 264 8.75 -14.84 3.30
N ALA A 265 9.82 -15.57 3.66
CA ALA A 265 10.20 -15.76 5.06
C ALA A 265 10.62 -14.44 5.75
N LEU A 266 11.34 -13.58 5.02
CA LEU A 266 11.73 -12.25 5.48
C LEU A 266 10.50 -11.37 5.71
N LEU A 267 9.57 -11.32 4.74
CA LEU A 267 8.33 -10.55 4.88
C LEU A 267 7.46 -11.09 6.01
N GLY A 268 7.44 -12.41 6.22
CA GLY A 268 6.76 -13.03 7.35
C GLY A 268 7.28 -12.50 8.70
N ARG A 269 8.60 -12.34 8.85
CA ARG A 269 9.20 -11.75 10.06
C ARG A 269 8.84 -10.27 10.22
N LEU A 270 8.86 -9.49 9.14
CA LEU A 270 8.45 -8.08 9.18
C LEU A 270 6.96 -7.92 9.54
N LEU A 271 6.08 -8.76 9.00
CA LEU A 271 4.64 -8.74 9.31
C LEU A 271 4.35 -9.16 10.75
N ALA A 272 5.13 -10.11 11.30
CA ALA A 272 4.97 -10.60 12.67
C ALA A 272 5.58 -9.68 13.73
N ASP A 273 6.41 -8.72 13.34
CA ASP A 273 7.05 -7.81 14.28
C ASP A 273 6.04 -6.86 14.95
N LYS A 274 6.19 -6.69 16.27
CA LYS A 274 5.27 -5.91 17.09
C LYS A 274 5.34 -4.41 16.82
N ASP A 275 6.52 -3.89 16.47
CA ASP A 275 6.76 -2.47 16.27
C ASP A 275 6.27 -2.06 14.87
N ILE A 276 6.50 -2.89 13.84
CA ILE A 276 5.87 -2.74 12.52
C ILE A 276 4.35 -2.87 12.60
N THR A 277 3.84 -3.88 13.33
CA THR A 277 2.38 -4.04 13.55
C THR A 277 1.79 -2.79 14.20
N ARG A 278 2.48 -2.18 15.16
CA ARG A 278 2.05 -0.95 15.83
C ARG A 278 1.96 0.22 14.85
N MET A 279 2.97 0.41 14.00
CA MET A 279 2.94 1.44 12.94
C MET A 279 1.80 1.20 11.95
N ALA A 280 1.59 -0.06 11.55
CA ALA A 280 0.52 -0.43 10.62
C ALA A 280 -0.87 -0.07 11.17
N ILE A 281 -1.10 -0.39 12.45
CA ILE A 281 -2.34 -0.06 13.17
C ILE A 281 -2.48 1.45 13.36
N PHE A 282 -1.40 2.16 13.68
CA PHE A 282 -1.41 3.62 13.82
C PHE A 282 -1.84 4.30 12.51
N ALA A 283 -1.33 3.84 11.37
CA ALA A 283 -1.75 4.33 10.07
C ALA A 283 -3.23 4.09 9.77
N SER A 284 -3.75 2.89 10.04
CA SER A 284 -5.19 2.60 9.86
C SER A 284 -6.06 3.45 10.79
N ALA A 285 -5.66 3.61 12.05
CA ALA A 285 -6.39 4.44 13.02
C ALA A 285 -6.39 5.92 12.62
N SER A 286 -5.25 6.41 12.11
CA SER A 286 -5.13 7.78 11.59
C SER A 286 -6.00 7.99 10.37
N PHE A 287 -6.07 7.00 9.47
CA PHE A 287 -6.98 7.06 8.32
C PHE A 287 -8.45 7.10 8.78
N ALA A 288 -8.83 6.28 9.75
CA ALA A 288 -10.17 6.31 10.33
C ALA A 288 -10.51 7.65 11.01
N LEU A 289 -9.51 8.33 11.57
CA LEU A 289 -9.67 9.63 12.20
C LEU A 289 -9.89 10.75 11.17
N TRP A 290 -9.04 10.79 10.15
CA TRP A 290 -9.01 11.90 9.19
C TRP A 290 -9.97 11.75 8.01
N ALA A 291 -10.42 10.53 7.71
CA ALA A 291 -11.39 10.25 6.65
C ALA A 291 -12.32 9.09 7.03
N PRO A 292 -13.15 9.22 8.10
CA PRO A 292 -13.97 8.12 8.62
C PRO A 292 -14.93 7.51 7.59
N LYS A 293 -15.54 8.33 6.72
CA LYS A 293 -16.43 7.86 5.63
C LYS A 293 -15.66 6.96 4.66
N LEU A 294 -14.49 7.41 4.20
CA LEU A 294 -13.65 6.65 3.28
C LEU A 294 -13.02 5.40 3.94
N HIS A 295 -12.63 5.49 5.21
CA HIS A 295 -12.15 4.31 5.95
C HIS A 295 -13.27 3.26 6.09
N ALA A 296 -14.52 3.67 6.35
CA ALA A 296 -15.65 2.76 6.41
C ALA A 296 -15.92 2.09 5.04
N TYR A 297 -15.74 2.82 3.95
CA TYR A 297 -15.79 2.27 2.59
C TYR A 297 -14.72 1.18 2.40
N TYR A 298 -13.48 1.39 2.84
CA TYR A 298 -12.43 0.35 2.78
C TYR A 298 -12.79 -0.89 3.64
N ASP A 299 -13.27 -0.67 4.87
CA ASP A 299 -13.62 -1.77 5.78
C ASP A 299 -14.78 -2.62 5.25
N ASP A 300 -15.78 -2.00 4.61
CA ASP A 300 -16.90 -2.72 3.99
C ASP A 300 -16.44 -3.62 2.82
N TYR A 301 -15.63 -3.07 1.91
CA TYR A 301 -15.14 -3.83 0.76
C TYR A 301 -14.23 -4.97 1.18
N ASP A 302 -13.33 -4.73 2.14
CA ASP A 302 -12.52 -5.81 2.69
C ASP A 302 -13.40 -6.87 3.38
N ARG A 303 -14.40 -6.49 4.17
CA ARG A 303 -15.33 -7.43 4.80
C ARG A 303 -16.00 -8.33 3.76
N ARG A 304 -16.53 -7.75 2.68
CA ARG A 304 -17.14 -8.49 1.56
C ARG A 304 -16.14 -9.43 0.90
N LEU A 305 -14.90 -9.00 0.69
CA LEU A 305 -13.83 -9.86 0.17
C LEU A 305 -13.52 -11.04 1.09
N ARG A 306 -13.39 -10.82 2.40
CA ARG A 306 -13.10 -11.90 3.37
C ARG A 306 -14.25 -12.89 3.52
N GLU A 307 -15.49 -12.42 3.43
CA GLU A 307 -16.66 -13.29 3.41
C GLU A 307 -16.65 -14.20 2.17
N ARG A 308 -16.25 -13.67 1.01
CA ARG A 308 -16.17 -14.44 -0.25
C ARG A 308 -14.93 -15.33 -0.35
N LEU A 309 -13.79 -14.86 0.13
CA LEU A 309 -12.46 -15.45 -0.02
C LEU A 309 -11.79 -15.61 1.36
N PRO A 310 -12.33 -16.45 2.26
CA PRO A 310 -11.87 -16.54 3.66
C PRO A 310 -10.45 -17.11 3.81
N HIS A 311 -9.92 -17.76 2.76
CA HIS A 311 -8.55 -18.26 2.72
C HIS A 311 -7.50 -17.14 2.50
N LEU A 312 -7.93 -15.96 2.04
CA LEU A 312 -7.05 -14.81 1.85
C LEU A 312 -6.98 -13.99 3.13
N THR A 313 -5.82 -14.05 3.78
CA THR A 313 -5.58 -13.38 5.06
C THR A 313 -5.09 -11.94 4.86
N ARG A 314 -5.48 -11.04 5.77
CA ARG A 314 -4.96 -9.66 5.83
C ARG A 314 -3.47 -9.65 6.19
N ASN A 315 -2.80 -8.52 5.94
CA ASN A 315 -1.47 -8.26 6.51
C ASN A 315 -1.56 -8.11 8.04
N TRP A 316 -2.50 -7.28 8.52
CA TRP A 316 -2.81 -7.11 9.94
C TRP A 316 -4.32 -7.00 10.14
N GLU A 317 -4.85 -7.70 11.14
CA GLU A 317 -6.30 -7.72 11.42
C GLU A 317 -6.87 -6.31 11.67
N ARG A 318 -6.05 -5.42 12.24
CA ARG A 318 -6.42 -4.06 12.62
C ARG A 318 -5.98 -2.99 11.62
N SER A 319 -5.65 -3.37 10.38
CA SER A 319 -5.42 -2.44 9.28
C SER A 319 -6.43 -2.66 8.17
N VAL A 320 -7.01 -1.58 7.64
CA VAL A 320 -7.93 -1.63 6.48
C VAL A 320 -7.21 -1.70 5.13
N PHE A 321 -5.89 -1.49 5.11
CA PHE A 321 -5.12 -1.56 3.88
C PHE A 321 -4.88 -3.01 3.47
N SER A 322 -5.15 -3.34 2.21
CA SER A 322 -4.98 -4.70 1.70
C SER A 322 -3.52 -5.04 1.40
N GLN A 323 -2.69 -4.02 1.14
CA GLN A 323 -1.30 -4.14 0.73
C GLN A 323 -0.38 -3.24 1.55
N ALA A 324 0.89 -3.64 1.58
CA ALA A 324 1.97 -2.86 2.15
C ALA A 324 3.22 -2.97 1.27
N ALA A 325 4.09 -1.96 1.33
CA ALA A 325 5.44 -2.06 0.78
C ALA A 325 6.50 -1.68 1.80
N PHE A 326 7.56 -2.49 1.84
CA PHE A 326 8.80 -2.21 2.52
C PHE A 326 9.81 -1.73 1.49
N ASN A 327 10.23 -0.48 1.61
CA ASN A 327 11.24 0.13 0.77
C ASN A 327 12.55 0.11 1.57
N PHE A 328 13.48 -0.72 1.15
CA PHE A 328 14.71 -1.01 1.88
C PHE A 328 15.79 0.02 1.52
N GLY A 329 16.53 0.46 2.54
CA GLY A 329 17.62 1.43 2.44
C GLY A 329 18.85 0.96 1.64
N PRO A 330 20.01 1.60 1.81
CA PRO A 330 20.30 2.62 2.83
C PRO A 330 19.78 4.02 2.49
N ASN A 331 19.53 4.35 1.21
CA ASN A 331 19.07 5.69 0.81
C ASN A 331 17.84 5.57 -0.10
N VAL A 332 16.66 5.28 0.50
CA VAL A 332 15.40 5.25 -0.25
C VAL A 332 15.03 6.66 -0.66
N TRP A 333 15.07 6.90 -1.97
CA TRP A 333 14.43 8.05 -2.58
C TRP A 333 13.77 7.69 -3.91
N THR A 334 12.86 8.55 -4.36
CA THR A 334 11.96 8.27 -5.47
C THR A 334 12.02 9.31 -6.56
N PHE A 335 11.92 8.85 -7.80
CA PHE A 335 11.59 9.67 -8.96
C PHE A 335 10.15 10.16 -8.86
N GLN A 336 9.81 11.16 -9.66
CA GLN A 336 8.43 11.63 -9.80
C GLN A 336 7.54 10.49 -10.31
N HIS A 337 6.47 10.16 -9.58
CA HIS A 337 5.53 9.10 -9.95
C HIS A 337 4.16 9.25 -9.29
N ARG A 338 3.20 8.44 -9.77
CA ARG A 338 1.89 8.19 -9.15
C ARG A 338 1.72 6.69 -8.95
N ASP A 339 0.99 6.26 -7.93
CA ASP A 339 0.62 4.86 -7.77
C ASP A 339 -0.71 4.57 -8.45
N VAL A 340 -0.73 4.68 -9.77
CA VAL A 340 -1.96 4.72 -10.60
C VAL A 340 -2.91 3.53 -10.41
N LEU A 341 -2.44 2.39 -9.89
CA LEU A 341 -3.26 1.21 -9.64
C LEU A 341 -3.98 1.23 -8.29
N ASN A 342 -3.67 2.19 -7.41
CA ASN A 342 -4.41 2.40 -6.16
C ASN A 342 -5.76 3.06 -6.49
N VAL A 343 -6.78 2.82 -5.65
CA VAL A 343 -8.09 3.46 -5.82
C VAL A 343 -7.93 4.99 -5.83
N ALA A 344 -8.53 5.67 -6.82
CA ALA A 344 -8.15 7.04 -7.18
C ALA A 344 -8.42 8.08 -6.08
N PHE A 345 -9.52 7.89 -5.36
CA PHE A 345 -9.95 8.73 -4.23
C PHE A 345 -9.44 8.20 -2.88
N GLY A 346 -8.63 7.13 -2.93
CA GLY A 346 -8.08 6.47 -1.78
C GLY A 346 -6.97 7.25 -1.09
N MET A 347 -6.69 6.85 0.14
CA MET A 347 -5.49 7.29 0.86
C MET A 347 -4.46 6.17 0.88
N CYS A 348 -3.18 6.55 0.85
CA CYS A 348 -2.06 5.68 1.16
C CYS A 348 -1.35 6.24 2.40
N ALA A 349 -0.93 5.34 3.28
CA ALA A 349 -0.17 5.68 4.47
C ALA A 349 1.31 5.47 4.19
N VAL A 350 2.13 6.50 4.43
CA VAL A 350 3.57 6.46 4.24
C VAL A 350 4.25 6.82 5.56
N HIS A 351 5.12 5.95 6.05
CA HIS A 351 6.04 6.25 7.15
C HIS A 351 7.44 6.48 6.60
N ALA A 352 8.06 7.59 7.01
CA ALA A 352 9.50 7.76 6.88
C ALA A 352 10.20 7.03 8.03
N LEU A 353 11.28 6.32 7.74
CA LEU A 353 12.07 5.58 8.72
C LEU A 353 13.55 5.83 8.48
N GLY A 354 14.36 5.74 9.53
CA GLY A 354 15.81 5.85 9.43
C GLY A 354 16.43 6.85 10.39
N ASP A 355 17.66 7.20 10.11
CA ASP A 355 18.45 8.20 10.82
C ASP A 355 18.99 9.19 9.79
N PHE A 356 18.30 10.32 9.68
CA PHE A 356 18.62 11.39 8.75
C PHE A 356 18.08 12.72 9.27
N ASN A 357 18.66 13.82 8.81
CA ASN A 357 18.19 15.16 9.10
C ASN A 357 17.09 15.58 8.10
N PRO A 358 15.81 15.66 8.53
CA PRO A 358 14.70 15.97 7.63
C PRO A 358 14.74 17.41 7.08
N LYS A 359 15.56 18.29 7.67
CA LYS A 359 15.78 19.65 7.17
C LYS A 359 16.77 19.72 6.00
N LYS A 360 17.56 18.67 5.79
CA LYS A 360 18.61 18.61 4.75
C LYS A 360 18.25 17.67 3.61
N GLY A 361 17.53 16.59 3.89
CA GLY A 361 17.17 15.55 2.92
C GLY A 361 15.92 14.79 3.32
N GLY A 362 15.49 13.83 2.51
CA GLY A 362 14.33 12.98 2.82
C GLY A 362 12.95 13.66 2.66
N HIS A 363 12.91 14.94 2.27
CA HIS A 363 11.67 15.70 2.08
C HIS A 363 10.70 14.99 1.13
N LEU A 364 9.40 15.04 1.45
CA LEU A 364 8.35 14.63 0.52
C LEU A 364 8.01 15.80 -0.41
N ILE A 365 7.80 15.50 -1.69
CA ILE A 365 7.41 16.48 -2.71
C ILE A 365 6.01 16.09 -3.19
N LEU A 366 5.07 17.04 -3.16
CA LEU A 366 3.73 16.92 -3.71
C LEU A 366 3.57 17.94 -4.84
N TRP A 367 3.55 17.47 -6.08
CA TRP A 367 3.82 18.31 -7.26
C TRP A 367 2.65 19.24 -7.61
N GLU A 368 1.44 18.71 -7.62
CA GLU A 368 0.20 19.47 -7.91
C GLU A 368 -0.07 20.53 -6.83
N LEU A 369 0.38 20.27 -5.59
CA LEU A 369 0.25 21.20 -4.47
C LEU A 369 1.38 22.23 -4.38
N LYS A 370 2.45 22.05 -5.17
CA LYS A 370 3.70 22.83 -5.05
C LYS A 370 4.25 22.86 -3.63
N LEU A 371 4.21 21.72 -2.93
CA LEU A 371 4.73 21.59 -1.57
C LEU A 371 5.97 20.70 -1.54
N VAL A 372 6.98 21.15 -0.79
CA VAL A 372 8.12 20.33 -0.35
C VAL A 372 8.10 20.31 1.18
N ILE A 373 8.05 19.13 1.78
CA ILE A 373 7.71 18.93 3.18
C ILE A 373 8.88 18.24 3.88
N GLU A 374 9.40 18.84 4.95
CA GLU A 374 10.31 18.12 5.86
C GLU A 374 9.56 16.89 6.39
N PHE A 375 10.12 15.69 6.20
CA PHE A 375 9.42 14.45 6.56
C PHE A 375 10.25 13.61 7.55
N PRO A 376 10.13 13.87 8.86
CA PRO A 376 10.99 13.27 9.88
C PRO A 376 10.84 11.74 10.02
N PRO A 377 11.90 11.03 10.44
CA PRO A 377 11.82 9.63 10.81
C PRO A 377 10.73 9.34 11.86
N GLY A 378 9.99 8.25 11.67
CA GLY A 378 8.88 7.82 12.51
C GLY A 378 7.54 8.49 12.19
N ALA A 379 7.54 9.64 11.50
CA ALA A 379 6.32 10.35 11.15
C ALA A 379 5.52 9.63 10.06
N LEU A 380 4.20 9.84 10.09
CA LEU A 380 3.23 9.32 9.13
C LEU A 380 2.62 10.44 8.28
N ILE A 381 2.44 10.19 6.98
CA ILE A 381 1.63 11.00 6.06
C ILE A 381 0.55 10.13 5.43
N LEU A 382 -0.66 10.67 5.30
CA LEU A 382 -1.73 10.12 4.46
C LEU A 382 -1.85 10.97 3.20
N LEU A 383 -1.77 10.36 2.01
CA LEU A 383 -1.89 11.07 0.74
C LEU A 383 -2.61 10.24 -0.35
N PRO A 384 -3.21 10.87 -1.38
CA PRO A 384 -3.90 10.18 -2.45
C PRO A 384 -2.90 9.84 -3.55
N SER A 385 -2.08 8.81 -3.28
CA SER A 385 -0.88 8.52 -4.08
C SER A 385 -1.17 8.13 -5.53
N ALA A 386 -2.41 7.72 -5.83
CA ALA A 386 -2.86 7.47 -7.21
C ALA A 386 -2.92 8.75 -8.05
N THR A 387 -3.44 9.84 -7.47
CA THR A 387 -3.84 11.03 -8.22
C THR A 387 -2.93 12.24 -7.99
N ILE A 388 -2.23 12.30 -6.85
CA ILE A 388 -1.17 13.29 -6.62
C ILE A 388 0.19 12.70 -6.97
N THR A 389 0.88 13.37 -7.88
CA THR A 389 2.24 13.04 -8.25
C THR A 389 3.16 13.37 -7.07
N HIS A 390 4.00 12.42 -6.71
CA HIS A 390 4.87 12.54 -5.55
C HIS A 390 6.26 11.96 -5.82
N SER A 391 7.21 12.44 -5.02
CA SER A 391 8.61 11.98 -4.99
C SER A 391 9.24 12.40 -3.67
N ASN A 392 10.51 12.07 -3.44
CA ASN A 392 11.24 12.58 -2.28
C ASN A 392 12.71 12.84 -2.61
N ILE A 393 13.31 13.73 -1.82
CA ILE A 393 14.72 14.11 -1.95
C ILE A 393 15.57 13.03 -1.28
N PRO A 394 16.70 12.61 -1.85
CA PRO A 394 17.64 11.72 -1.17
C PRO A 394 18.17 12.32 0.12
N VAL A 395 18.53 11.45 1.06
CA VAL A 395 19.24 11.84 2.28
C VAL A 395 20.74 12.03 2.02
N GLY A 396 21.46 12.57 2.98
CA GLY A 396 22.90 12.78 2.94
C GLY A 396 23.70 11.47 2.77
N PRO A 397 24.99 11.54 2.39
CA PRO A 397 25.82 10.36 2.12
C PRO A 397 25.95 9.37 3.30
N ASP A 398 25.96 9.88 4.53
CA ASP A 398 26.13 9.09 5.77
C ASP A 398 24.79 8.84 6.50
N GLU A 399 23.69 9.30 5.90
CA GLU A 399 22.35 9.19 6.47
C GLU A 399 21.63 7.97 5.88
N HIS A 400 20.75 7.35 6.68
CA HIS A 400 20.01 6.18 6.27
C HIS A 400 18.52 6.45 6.26
N ARG A 401 17.85 6.05 5.17
CA ARG A 401 16.40 6.19 5.01
C ARG A 401 15.80 4.93 4.40
N ALA A 402 14.76 4.44 5.06
CA ALA A 402 13.81 3.46 4.54
C ALA A 402 12.40 4.06 4.57
N SER A 403 11.43 3.36 3.98
CA SER A 403 10.03 3.72 4.17
C SER A 403 9.12 2.52 4.20
N PHE A 404 8.10 2.60 5.06
CA PHE A 404 7.05 1.60 5.18
C PHE A 404 5.73 2.21 4.73
N THR A 405 5.03 1.56 3.80
CA THR A 405 3.81 2.09 3.20
C THR A 405 2.67 1.09 3.27
N GLN A 406 1.44 1.58 3.38
CA GLN A 406 0.23 0.78 3.26
C GLN A 406 -0.74 1.43 2.27
N TYR A 407 -1.37 0.61 1.42
CA TYR A 407 -2.23 1.05 0.33
C TYR A 407 -3.21 -0.07 -0.05
N THR A 408 -4.18 0.25 -0.91
CA THR A 408 -5.14 -0.72 -1.46
C THR A 408 -5.29 -0.47 -2.96
N GLY A 409 -4.98 -1.49 -3.77
CA GLY A 409 -5.22 -1.47 -5.21
C GLY A 409 -6.71 -1.35 -5.55
N GLY A 410 -7.06 -0.47 -6.48
CA GLY A 410 -8.46 -0.24 -6.82
C GLY A 410 -9.15 -1.39 -7.54
N GLY A 411 -8.37 -2.29 -8.14
CA GLY A 411 -8.87 -3.54 -8.71
C GLY A 411 -9.65 -4.40 -7.72
N LEU A 412 -9.30 -4.38 -6.42
CA LEU A 412 -10.05 -5.12 -5.40
C LEU A 412 -11.47 -4.58 -5.24
N PHE A 413 -11.65 -3.26 -5.32
CA PHE A 413 -12.97 -2.65 -5.26
C PHE A 413 -13.79 -2.99 -6.51
N ARG A 414 -13.15 -2.90 -7.69
CA ARG A 414 -13.79 -3.29 -8.96
C ARG A 414 -14.25 -4.75 -8.93
N TYR A 415 -13.43 -5.67 -8.45
CA TYR A 415 -13.79 -7.09 -8.35
C TYR A 415 -15.05 -7.30 -7.48
N VAL A 416 -15.14 -6.59 -6.35
CA VAL A 416 -16.30 -6.64 -5.46
C VAL A 416 -17.55 -6.07 -6.12
N ASP A 417 -17.43 -4.94 -6.82
CA ASP A 417 -18.56 -4.28 -7.50
C ASP A 417 -19.04 -5.07 -8.72
N ASN A 418 -18.14 -5.81 -9.35
CA ASN A 418 -18.47 -6.77 -10.41
C ASN A 418 -19.10 -8.08 -9.86
N GLY A 419 -19.39 -8.15 -8.56
CA GLY A 419 -19.97 -9.35 -7.95
C GLY A 419 -18.98 -10.52 -7.89
N PHE A 420 -17.71 -10.23 -7.62
CA PHE A 420 -16.62 -11.21 -7.51
C PHE A 420 -16.29 -11.94 -8.82
N ARG A 421 -16.29 -11.18 -9.91
CA ARG A 421 -15.97 -11.63 -11.27
C ARG A 421 -15.03 -10.65 -11.96
N THR A 422 -14.31 -11.14 -12.95
CA THR A 422 -13.66 -10.28 -13.94
C THR A 422 -14.72 -9.46 -14.69
N GLU A 423 -14.30 -8.38 -15.35
CA GLU A 423 -15.21 -7.58 -16.17
C GLU A 423 -15.75 -8.41 -17.35
N LYS A 424 -14.89 -9.19 -18.02
CA LYS A 424 -15.27 -10.13 -19.07
C LYS A 424 -16.35 -11.12 -18.62
N GLU A 425 -16.13 -11.82 -17.51
CA GLU A 425 -17.12 -12.76 -16.94
C GLU A 425 -18.44 -12.04 -16.60
N LEU A 426 -18.38 -10.81 -16.08
CA LEU A 426 -19.58 -10.03 -15.77
C LEU A 426 -20.36 -9.68 -17.04
N THR A 427 -19.67 -9.20 -18.08
CA THR A 427 -20.27 -8.84 -19.37
C THR A 427 -20.93 -10.05 -20.03
N GLU A 428 -20.31 -11.23 -19.95
CA GLU A 428 -20.84 -12.47 -20.54
C GLU A 428 -22.01 -13.07 -19.73
N GLN A 429 -21.91 -13.08 -18.40
CA GLN A 429 -22.84 -13.81 -17.52
C GLN A 429 -24.01 -12.95 -17.01
N ASP A 430 -23.82 -11.64 -16.85
CA ASP A 430 -24.83 -10.70 -16.35
C ASP A 430 -24.68 -9.31 -17.00
N PRO A 431 -25.06 -9.17 -18.29
CA PRO A 431 -24.98 -7.91 -19.03
C PRO A 431 -25.77 -6.77 -18.38
N GLU A 432 -26.87 -7.08 -17.69
CA GLU A 432 -27.67 -6.07 -16.97
C GLU A 432 -26.91 -5.49 -15.78
N GLN A 433 -26.22 -6.34 -14.99
CA GLN A 433 -25.36 -5.85 -13.93
C GLN A 433 -24.16 -5.08 -14.48
N TYR A 434 -23.57 -5.53 -15.59
CA TYR A 434 -22.51 -4.79 -16.27
C TYR A 434 -22.95 -3.36 -16.63
N ALA A 435 -24.13 -3.23 -17.27
CA ALA A 435 -24.70 -1.92 -17.60
C ALA A 435 -24.87 -1.02 -16.37
N ARG A 436 -25.40 -1.56 -15.26
CA ARG A 436 -25.53 -0.82 -13.98
C ARG A 436 -24.17 -0.37 -13.42
N VAL A 437 -23.14 -1.22 -13.49
CA VAL A 437 -21.77 -0.86 -13.03
C VAL A 437 -21.17 0.23 -13.92
N CYS A 438 -21.42 0.17 -15.23
CA CYS A 438 -20.99 1.18 -16.20
C CYS A 438 -21.66 2.54 -15.96
N GLU A 439 -22.97 2.59 -15.69
CA GLU A 439 -23.68 3.84 -15.32
C GLU A 439 -23.06 4.50 -14.07
N GLN A 440 -22.57 3.70 -13.12
CA GLN A 440 -21.90 4.21 -11.92
C GLN A 440 -20.49 4.74 -12.18
N LYS A 441 -19.85 4.41 -13.32
CA LYS A 441 -18.46 4.81 -13.60
C LYS A 441 -18.31 6.34 -13.62
N ASP A 442 -19.30 7.05 -14.17
CA ASP A 442 -19.27 8.52 -14.25
C ASP A 442 -19.42 9.19 -12.87
N ALA A 443 -20.26 8.62 -12.00
CA ALA A 443 -20.52 9.16 -10.68
C ALA A 443 -19.46 8.78 -9.63
N ARG A 444 -18.66 7.72 -9.86
CA ARG A 444 -17.77 7.15 -8.83
C ARG A 444 -16.70 8.12 -8.35
N TRP A 445 -16.20 9.00 -9.22
CA TRP A 445 -15.22 10.02 -8.82
C TRP A 445 -15.82 11.03 -7.85
N ALA A 446 -16.98 11.61 -8.20
CA ALA A 446 -17.70 12.54 -7.33
C ALA A 446 -18.10 11.88 -6.00
N MET A 447 -18.56 10.62 -6.04
CA MET A 447 -18.84 9.82 -4.84
C MET A 447 -17.60 9.70 -3.95
N GLY A 448 -16.46 9.30 -4.53
CA GLY A 448 -15.20 9.14 -3.81
C GLY A 448 -14.73 10.43 -3.13
N LEU A 449 -14.84 11.56 -3.82
CA LEU A 449 -14.55 12.87 -3.24
C LEU A 449 -15.50 13.25 -2.09
N GLY A 450 -16.77 12.83 -2.15
CA GLY A 450 -17.74 13.01 -1.06
C GLY A 450 -17.45 12.18 0.19
N LEU A 451 -16.59 11.14 0.08
CA LEU A 451 -16.10 10.36 1.21
C LEU A 451 -14.94 11.03 1.95
N LEU A 452 -14.30 12.04 1.35
CA LEU A 452 -13.32 12.86 2.06
C LEU A 452 -14.03 13.72 3.11
N SER A 453 -13.31 14.05 4.17
CA SER A 453 -13.83 14.90 5.26
C SER A 453 -13.34 16.33 5.09
N THR A 454 -14.10 17.29 5.61
CA THR A 454 -13.56 18.63 5.91
C THR A 454 -13.12 18.70 7.37
N VAL A 455 -12.34 19.71 7.74
CA VAL A 455 -11.94 19.89 9.15
C VAL A 455 -13.16 20.19 10.02
N ASP A 456 -14.09 21.00 9.52
CA ASP A 456 -15.32 21.36 10.22
C ASP A 456 -16.21 20.13 10.46
N GLU A 457 -16.41 19.26 9.46
CA GLU A 457 -17.15 18.00 9.62
C GLU A 457 -16.57 17.13 10.74
N LEU A 458 -15.24 17.06 10.86
CA LEU A 458 -14.57 16.28 11.91
C LEU A 458 -14.77 16.91 13.29
N LEU A 459 -14.72 18.24 13.40
CA LEU A 459 -14.90 18.95 14.66
C LEU A 459 -16.36 18.93 15.14
N GLU A 460 -17.32 19.05 14.23
CA GLU A 460 -18.76 18.97 14.52
C GLU A 460 -19.16 17.57 15.01
N SER A 461 -18.51 16.51 14.52
CA SER A 461 -18.79 15.13 14.94
C SER A 461 -18.51 14.82 16.43
N VAL A 462 -17.93 15.78 17.14
CA VAL A 462 -17.47 15.68 18.54
C VAL A 462 -18.35 16.49 19.50
N VAL A 463 -19.20 17.37 18.98
CA VAL A 463 -20.23 18.13 19.72
C VAL A 463 -21.46 17.25 19.91
#